data_AF-A0A2S6SFY4-F1
#
_entry.id   AF-A0A2S6SFY4-F1
#
_cell.length_a   1.000
_cell.length_b   1.000
_cell.length_c   1.000
_cell.angle_alpha   90.00
_cell.angle_beta   90.00
_cell.angle_gamma   90.00
#
_symmetry.space_group_name_H-M   'P 1'
#
loop_
_entity.id
_entity.type
_entity.pdbx_description
1 polymer ?
#
loop_
_entity_poly.entity_id
_entity_poly.type
_entity_poly.pdbx_seq_one_letter_code
_entity_poly.pdbx_strand_id
1 'polypeptide(L)'
;MFRSTFFFVSFFMFLSLVLAFFPSLDIKFSNIFYTGNKQFLIKHYLTGNIYFYEYIIRRAFLPLLVIFMLFFPVVLNFLPKIKKKFPNLIFRTTDIFFIWASAAILSIVVNNVLKNGLGRSRPNDIVDFGGSGTFSSWIEYSTECASNCSFVSGDASVGFFIASFYYISKRKFYFFASLVVGMFLGLTRVAAGAHFLSDILMAFIVVNLVLKILHMVYYGMIKWKKA
;
A
#
# COMPACT_ATOMS: atom_id res chain seq x y z
N MET A 1 -14.88 15.70 6.02
CA MET A 1 -14.53 14.32 5.62
C MET A 1 -13.53 14.30 4.46
N PHE A 2 -13.90 14.82 3.28
CA PHE A 2 -12.99 14.85 2.12
C PHE A 2 -11.78 15.77 2.28
N ARG A 3 -11.84 16.78 3.16
CA ARG A 3 -10.77 17.77 3.31
C ARG A 3 -9.44 17.18 3.79
N SER A 4 -9.45 16.26 4.76
CA SER A 4 -8.22 15.60 5.24
C SER A 4 -7.65 14.66 4.19
N THR A 5 -8.47 13.78 3.62
CA THR A 5 -8.02 12.88 2.54
C THR A 5 -7.49 13.66 1.34
N PHE A 6 -8.19 14.71 0.92
CA PHE A 6 -7.76 15.57 -0.18
C PHE A 6 -6.41 16.22 0.12
N PHE A 7 -6.26 16.81 1.30
CA PHE A 7 -4.99 17.40 1.72
C PHE A 7 -3.82 16.41 1.64
N PHE A 8 -3.97 15.21 2.22
CA PHE A 8 -2.89 14.21 2.20
C PHE A 8 -2.64 13.64 0.81
N VAL A 9 -3.68 13.41 -0.01
CA VAL A 9 -3.51 12.97 -1.41
C VAL A 9 -2.79 14.05 -2.22
N SER A 10 -3.18 15.31 -2.08
CA SER A 10 -2.48 16.44 -2.74
C SER A 10 -1.05 16.58 -2.25
N PHE A 11 -0.80 16.42 -0.94
CA PHE A 11 0.54 16.49 -0.38
C PHE A 11 1.43 15.34 -0.87
N PHE A 12 0.92 14.10 -0.87
CA PHE A 12 1.66 12.95 -1.38
C PHE A 12 1.86 13.05 -2.89
N MET A 13 0.88 13.57 -3.63
CA MET A 13 1.02 13.81 -5.07
C MET A 13 2.10 14.86 -5.33
N PHE A 14 2.13 15.94 -4.57
CA PHE A 14 3.20 16.94 -4.65
C PHE A 14 4.57 16.31 -4.38
N LEU A 15 4.72 15.53 -3.31
CA LEU A 15 5.97 14.82 -3.01
C LEU A 15 6.35 13.83 -4.13
N SER A 16 5.39 13.07 -4.65
CA SER A 16 5.63 12.17 -5.79
C SER A 16 6.09 12.95 -7.02
N LEU A 17 5.49 14.10 -7.33
CA LEU A 17 5.94 14.96 -8.43
C LEU A 17 7.36 15.50 -8.21
N VAL A 18 7.70 15.91 -6.98
CA VAL A 18 9.08 16.28 -6.64
C VAL A 18 10.04 15.12 -6.91
N LEU A 19 9.71 13.90 -6.49
CA LEU A 19 10.52 12.70 -6.80
C LEU A 19 10.53 12.36 -8.30
N ALA A 20 9.49 12.74 -9.06
CA ALA A 20 9.45 12.54 -10.50
C ALA A 20 10.46 13.43 -11.24
N PHE A 21 10.49 14.72 -10.89
CA PHE A 21 11.34 15.74 -11.51
C PHE A 21 12.77 15.78 -10.94
N PHE A 22 12.97 15.27 -9.72
CA PHE A 22 14.27 15.13 -9.09
C PHE A 22 14.53 13.66 -8.70
N PRO A 23 14.64 12.75 -9.68
CA PRO A 23 14.71 11.29 -9.45
C PRO A 23 15.90 10.84 -8.59
N SER A 24 16.99 11.62 -8.59
CA SER A 24 18.14 11.36 -7.71
C SER A 24 17.77 11.32 -6.22
N LEU A 25 16.64 11.92 -5.82
CA LEU A 25 16.14 11.85 -4.44
C LEU A 25 15.67 10.44 -4.06
N ASP A 26 15.05 9.69 -4.98
CA ASP A 26 14.67 8.28 -4.73
C ASP A 26 15.91 7.43 -4.49
N ILE A 27 16.96 7.63 -5.29
CA ILE A 27 18.25 6.93 -5.13
C ILE A 27 18.88 7.33 -3.79
N LYS A 28 19.00 8.63 -3.49
CA LYS A 28 19.57 9.12 -2.22
C LYS A 28 18.81 8.59 -1.00
N PHE A 29 17.48 8.55 -1.06
CA PHE A 29 16.67 8.04 0.04
C PHE A 29 16.88 6.54 0.24
N SER A 30 16.89 5.74 -0.85
CA SER A 30 17.22 4.32 -0.78
C SER A 30 18.65 4.07 -0.25
N ASN A 31 19.61 4.94 -0.60
CA ASN A 31 21.00 4.83 -0.17
C ASN A 31 21.18 4.97 1.35
N ILE A 32 20.25 5.63 2.07
CA ILE A 32 20.25 5.68 3.54
C ILE A 32 20.21 4.26 4.15
N PHE A 33 19.56 3.32 3.45
CA PHE A 33 19.41 1.94 3.88
C PHE A 33 20.40 0.98 3.21
N TYR A 34 21.23 1.46 2.29
CA TYR A 34 22.23 0.64 1.62
C TYR A 34 23.46 0.46 2.51
N THR A 35 23.89 -0.79 2.68
CA THR A 35 25.01 -1.17 3.55
C THR A 35 26.29 -1.50 2.78
N GLY A 36 26.28 -1.34 1.45
CA GLY A 36 27.37 -1.79 0.58
C GLY A 36 27.20 -3.24 0.13
N ASN A 37 28.06 -3.69 -0.80
CA ASN A 37 28.14 -5.07 -1.27
C ASN A 37 26.80 -5.69 -1.71
N LYS A 38 25.95 -4.90 -2.40
CA LYS A 38 24.61 -5.33 -2.85
C LYS A 38 23.67 -5.74 -1.69
N GLN A 39 23.84 -5.13 -0.52
CA GLN A 39 23.03 -5.41 0.67
C GLN A 39 22.36 -4.14 1.19
N PHE A 40 21.09 -4.28 1.56
CA PHE A 40 20.31 -3.28 2.28
C PHE A 40 20.13 -3.68 3.75
N LEU A 41 19.78 -2.70 4.58
CA LEU A 41 19.63 -2.80 6.03
C LEU A 41 18.79 -4.02 6.45
N ILE A 42 17.62 -4.17 5.82
CA ILE A 42 16.77 -5.34 5.96
C ILE A 42 17.23 -6.34 4.92
N LYS A 43 18.25 -7.11 5.29
CA LYS A 43 18.88 -8.04 4.37
C LYS A 43 17.89 -9.05 3.80
N HIS A 44 17.83 -9.11 2.47
CA HIS A 44 17.37 -10.29 1.74
C HIS A 44 18.51 -11.33 1.57
N TYR A 45 19.76 -10.95 1.88
CA TYR A 45 20.94 -11.79 1.75
C TYR A 45 21.75 -11.81 3.06
N LEU A 46 21.50 -12.79 3.91
CA LEU A 46 22.54 -13.37 4.76
C LEU A 46 22.31 -14.88 4.84
N THR A 47 23.21 -15.61 4.20
CA THR A 47 23.82 -16.84 4.68
C THR A 47 23.30 -17.29 6.06
N GLY A 48 22.36 -18.25 6.07
CA GLY A 48 21.95 -18.96 7.28
C GLY A 48 20.63 -18.48 7.91
N ASN A 49 19.54 -19.15 7.53
CA ASN A 49 18.35 -19.47 8.33
C ASN A 49 17.87 -18.42 9.36
N ILE A 50 17.09 -17.43 8.90
CA ILE A 50 15.75 -17.01 9.39
C ILE A 50 15.47 -15.59 8.89
N TYR A 51 14.50 -15.46 7.98
CA TYR A 51 14.14 -14.21 7.35
C TYR A 51 13.12 -13.43 8.19
N PHE A 52 13.56 -12.53 9.09
CA PHE A 52 12.61 -11.77 9.93
C PHE A 52 11.54 -11.04 9.09
N TYR A 53 11.94 -10.31 8.04
CA TYR A 53 10.98 -9.58 7.21
C TYR A 53 10.12 -10.52 6.34
N GLU A 54 10.74 -11.39 5.55
CA GLU A 54 10.00 -12.28 4.64
C GLU A 54 9.11 -13.26 5.40
N TYR A 55 9.54 -13.77 6.56
CA TYR A 55 8.76 -14.73 7.33
C TYR A 55 7.74 -14.04 8.24
N ILE A 56 8.16 -13.11 9.09
CA ILE A 56 7.25 -12.52 10.08
C ILE A 56 6.31 -11.51 9.41
N ILE A 57 6.84 -10.60 8.58
CA ILE A 57 5.99 -9.58 7.95
C ILE A 57 5.21 -10.18 6.78
N ARG A 58 5.88 -10.78 5.79
CA ARG A 58 5.21 -11.24 4.56
C ARG A 58 4.45 -12.55 4.69
N ARG A 59 4.97 -13.55 5.43
CA ARG A 59 4.30 -14.86 5.54
C ARG A 59 3.33 -14.96 6.71
N ALA A 60 3.50 -14.18 7.77
CA ALA A 60 2.60 -14.20 8.92
C ALA A 60 1.72 -12.94 8.99
N PHE A 61 2.32 -11.77 9.26
CA PHE A 61 1.58 -10.56 9.59
C PHE A 61 0.68 -10.05 8.46
N LEU A 62 1.19 -9.96 7.23
CA LEU A 62 0.44 -9.44 6.08
C LEU A 62 -0.80 -10.29 5.76
N PRO A 63 -0.71 -11.63 5.60
CA PRO A 63 -1.89 -12.48 5.42
C PRO A 63 -2.87 -12.37 6.57
N LEU A 64 -2.39 -12.37 7.82
CA LEU A 64 -3.23 -12.22 9.00
C LEU A 64 -3.95 -10.87 9.02
N LEU A 65 -3.27 -9.79 8.65
CA LEU A 65 -3.83 -8.45 8.55
C LEU A 65 -4.92 -8.38 7.47
N VAL A 66 -4.68 -8.96 6.30
CA VAL A 66 -5.68 -9.04 5.22
C VAL A 66 -6.90 -9.86 5.67
N ILE A 67 -6.68 -11.06 6.21
CA ILE A 67 -7.77 -11.92 6.73
C ILE A 67 -8.54 -11.15 7.81
N PHE A 68 -7.85 -10.51 8.74
CA PHE A 68 -8.48 -9.70 9.77
C PHE A 68 -9.34 -8.60 9.13
N MET A 69 -8.83 -7.81 8.18
CA MET A 69 -9.59 -6.75 7.54
C MET A 69 -10.83 -7.26 6.77
N LEU A 70 -10.74 -8.42 6.12
CA LEU A 70 -11.83 -8.99 5.33
C LEU A 70 -12.91 -9.68 6.16
N PHE A 71 -12.53 -10.37 7.24
CA PHE A 71 -13.43 -11.22 8.02
C PHE A 71 -13.87 -10.60 9.34
N PHE A 72 -13.12 -9.66 9.91
CA PHE A 72 -13.51 -8.97 11.16
C PHE A 72 -14.91 -8.33 11.07
N PRO A 73 -15.29 -7.62 9.99
CA PRO A 73 -16.64 -7.08 9.84
C PRO A 73 -17.74 -8.14 9.87
N VAL A 74 -17.48 -9.32 9.28
CA VAL A 74 -18.42 -10.45 9.24
C VAL A 74 -18.56 -11.05 10.64
N VAL A 75 -17.44 -11.39 11.28
CA VAL A 75 -17.41 -12.04 12.59
C VAL A 75 -18.08 -11.17 13.66
N LEU A 76 -17.88 -9.85 13.62
CA LEU A 76 -18.54 -8.92 14.54
C LEU A 76 -20.07 -8.96 14.45
N ASN A 77 -20.64 -9.25 13.28
CA ASN A 77 -22.09 -9.34 13.10
C ASN A 77 -22.68 -10.61 13.74
N PHE A 78 -21.89 -11.67 13.90
CA PHE A 78 -22.33 -12.93 14.55
C PHE A 78 -21.98 -13.01 16.04
N LEU A 79 -21.16 -12.09 16.57
CA LEU A 79 -20.71 -12.11 17.97
C LEU A 79 -21.25 -10.91 18.78
N PRO A 80 -22.51 -10.95 19.24
CA PRO A 80 -23.15 -9.83 19.93
C PRO A 80 -22.44 -9.40 21.22
N LYS A 81 -21.78 -10.33 21.92
CA LYS A 81 -20.95 -10.02 23.11
C LYS A 81 -19.74 -9.15 22.78
N ILE A 82 -19.09 -9.39 21.64
CA ILE A 82 -17.94 -8.60 21.17
C ILE A 82 -18.42 -7.27 20.58
N LYS A 83 -19.53 -7.28 19.85
CA LYS A 83 -20.18 -6.07 19.31
C LYS A 83 -20.47 -5.03 20.39
N LYS A 84 -20.85 -5.45 21.60
CA LYS A 84 -21.03 -4.56 22.76
C LYS A 84 -19.75 -3.82 23.17
N LYS A 85 -18.55 -4.38 22.92
CA LYS A 85 -17.27 -3.70 23.17
C LYS A 85 -16.95 -2.63 22.11
N PHE A 86 -17.58 -2.72 20.94
CA PHE A 86 -17.39 -1.78 19.83
C PHE A 86 -18.74 -1.19 19.37
N PRO A 87 -19.48 -0.49 20.25
CA PRO A 87 -20.85 -0.05 19.99
C PRO A 87 -20.98 0.89 18.77
N ASN A 88 -19.86 1.50 18.38
CA ASN A 88 -19.77 2.43 17.26
C ASN A 88 -19.23 1.81 15.96
N LEU A 89 -18.92 0.51 15.93
CA LEU A 89 -18.57 -0.23 14.71
C LEU A 89 -19.72 -1.17 14.37
N ILE A 90 -20.65 -0.66 13.57
CA ILE A 90 -21.72 -1.47 12.99
C ILE A 90 -21.44 -1.57 11.50
N PHE A 91 -21.14 -2.78 11.04
CA PHE A 91 -20.96 -3.06 9.61
C PHE A 91 -22.25 -3.61 9.04
N ARG A 92 -22.87 -2.87 8.13
CA ARG A 92 -23.97 -3.37 7.32
C ARG A 92 -23.42 -4.31 6.26
N THR A 93 -24.26 -5.18 5.71
CA THR A 93 -23.90 -6.05 4.58
C THR A 93 -23.28 -5.27 3.42
N THR A 94 -23.80 -4.06 3.16
CA THR A 94 -23.25 -3.12 2.16
C THR A 94 -21.80 -2.72 2.46
N ASP A 95 -21.46 -2.52 3.73
CA ASP A 95 -20.12 -2.10 4.13
C ASP A 95 -19.12 -3.27 3.97
N ILE A 96 -19.57 -4.51 4.20
CA ILE A 96 -18.77 -5.73 3.96
C ILE A 96 -18.50 -5.90 2.45
N PHE A 97 -19.52 -5.79 1.61
CA PHE A 97 -19.37 -5.85 0.16
C PHE A 97 -18.43 -4.76 -0.36
N PHE A 98 -18.52 -3.53 0.17
CA PHE A 98 -17.60 -2.46 -0.17
C PHE A 98 -16.13 -2.83 0.14
N ILE A 99 -15.86 -3.40 1.31
CA ILE A 99 -14.50 -3.85 1.68
C ILE A 99 -14.02 -4.94 0.71
N TRP A 100 -14.81 -5.97 0.48
CA TRP A 100 -14.42 -7.09 -0.39
C TRP A 100 -14.20 -6.66 -1.84
N ALA A 101 -15.12 -5.88 -2.40
CA ALA A 101 -14.99 -5.34 -3.75
C ALA A 101 -13.75 -4.44 -3.87
N SER A 102 -13.50 -3.59 -2.87
CA SER A 102 -12.31 -2.74 -2.85
C SER A 102 -11.02 -3.54 -2.78
N ALA A 103 -10.97 -4.61 -1.96
CA ALA A 103 -9.81 -5.48 -1.87
C ALA A 103 -9.53 -6.21 -3.20
N ALA A 104 -10.57 -6.73 -3.86
CA ALA A 104 -10.44 -7.39 -5.16
C ALA A 104 -9.94 -6.42 -6.24
N ILE A 105 -10.56 -5.24 -6.35
CA ILE A 105 -10.19 -4.23 -7.34
C ILE A 105 -8.76 -3.71 -7.09
N LEU A 106 -8.39 -3.42 -5.84
CA LEU A 106 -7.04 -3.00 -5.51
C LEU A 106 -6.00 -4.08 -5.81
N SER A 107 -6.32 -5.35 -5.58
CA SER A 107 -5.42 -6.46 -5.89
C SER A 107 -5.10 -6.50 -7.39
N ILE A 108 -6.12 -6.31 -8.24
CA ILE A 108 -5.96 -6.25 -9.70
C ILE A 108 -5.19 -5.01 -10.12
N VAL A 109 -5.59 -3.82 -9.65
CA VAL A 109 -4.95 -2.55 -10.03
C VAL A 109 -3.48 -2.54 -9.62
N VAL A 110 -3.18 -2.91 -8.38
CA VAL A 110 -1.82 -2.87 -7.85
C VAL A 110 -0.94 -3.95 -8.47
N ASN A 111 -1.38 -5.21 -8.48
CA ASN A 111 -0.50 -6.33 -8.86
C ASN A 111 -0.52 -6.67 -10.35
N ASN A 112 -1.67 -6.54 -11.01
CA ASN A 112 -1.82 -6.96 -12.40
C ASN A 112 -1.63 -5.79 -13.37
N VAL A 113 -2.10 -4.59 -13.02
CA VAL A 113 -2.02 -3.41 -13.90
C VAL A 113 -0.74 -2.63 -13.67
N LEU A 114 -0.49 -2.16 -12.44
CA LEU A 114 0.61 -1.23 -12.18
C LEU A 114 1.96 -1.95 -12.07
N LYS A 115 2.02 -3.10 -11.37
CA LYS A 115 3.27 -3.81 -11.04
C LYS A 115 4.14 -4.20 -12.23
N ASN A 116 3.52 -4.46 -13.37
CA ASN A 116 4.22 -4.85 -14.60
C ASN A 116 4.06 -3.79 -15.71
N GLY A 117 3.40 -2.66 -15.42
CA GLY A 117 3.06 -1.67 -16.43
C GLY A 117 4.20 -0.72 -16.77
N LEU A 118 5.05 -0.36 -15.80
CA LEU A 118 6.15 0.60 -16.01
C LEU A 118 7.52 -0.04 -16.25
N GLY A 119 7.69 -1.33 -15.97
CA GLY A 119 8.97 -2.03 -16.09
C GLY A 119 10.14 -1.44 -15.28
N ARG A 120 9.84 -0.63 -14.24
CA ARG A 120 10.84 0.01 -13.37
C ARG A 120 11.55 -1.02 -12.47
N SER A 121 12.88 -1.09 -12.59
CA SER A 121 13.75 -1.92 -11.74
C SER A 121 13.65 -1.55 -10.26
N ARG A 122 13.90 -2.51 -9.37
CA ARG A 122 13.95 -2.29 -7.92
C ARG A 122 15.32 -1.77 -7.49
N PRO A 123 15.45 -1.15 -6.30
CA PRO A 123 16.75 -0.70 -5.80
C PRO A 123 17.83 -1.80 -5.79
N ASN A 124 17.53 -3.03 -5.36
CA ASN A 124 18.53 -4.13 -5.35
C ASN A 124 19.03 -4.55 -6.75
N ASP A 125 18.30 -4.18 -7.80
CA ASP A 125 18.55 -4.64 -9.15
C ASP A 125 19.24 -3.58 -10.02
N ILE A 126 19.42 -2.34 -9.54
CA ILE A 126 20.06 -1.25 -10.29
C ILE A 126 21.56 -1.10 -10.03
N VAL A 127 22.28 -0.55 -11.01
CA VAL A 127 23.74 -0.33 -10.95
C VAL A 127 24.17 0.46 -9.70
N ASP A 128 23.41 1.48 -9.30
CA ASP A 128 23.70 2.30 -8.11
C ASP A 128 23.85 1.50 -6.82
N PHE A 129 23.23 0.31 -6.74
CA PHE A 129 23.26 -0.56 -5.56
C PHE A 129 23.87 -1.95 -5.84
N GLY A 130 24.69 -2.07 -6.88
CA GLY A 130 25.39 -3.32 -7.23
C GLY A 130 24.55 -4.32 -8.03
N GLY A 131 23.45 -3.87 -8.61
CA GLY A 131 22.68 -4.59 -9.63
C GLY A 131 23.21 -4.33 -11.04
N SER A 132 22.40 -4.68 -12.04
CA SER A 132 22.74 -4.56 -13.47
C SER A 132 21.76 -3.71 -14.28
N GLY A 133 20.57 -3.44 -13.74
CA GLY A 133 19.54 -2.66 -14.41
C GLY A 133 19.77 -1.15 -14.26
N THR A 134 19.08 -0.38 -15.09
CA THR A 134 19.10 1.09 -15.00
C THR A 134 17.96 1.62 -14.13
N PHE A 135 18.22 2.70 -13.40
CA PHE A 135 17.19 3.42 -12.66
C PHE A 135 16.28 4.18 -13.64
N SER A 136 14.97 4.17 -13.38
CA SER A 136 14.00 5.02 -14.06
C SER A 136 13.10 5.73 -13.05
N SER A 137 12.66 6.95 -13.38
CA SER A 137 11.67 7.68 -12.59
C SER A 137 10.31 6.98 -12.59
N TRP A 138 9.41 7.28 -11.66
CA TRP A 138 8.10 6.59 -11.58
C TRP A 138 7.13 7.05 -12.67
N ILE A 139 7.42 8.18 -13.34
CA ILE A 139 6.64 8.65 -14.49
C ILE A 139 7.15 8.06 -15.81
N GLU A 140 8.35 7.46 -15.80
CA GLU A 140 9.00 6.93 -16.99
C GLU A 140 8.63 5.47 -17.21
N TYR A 141 8.44 5.11 -18.47
CA TYR A 141 8.36 3.72 -18.90
C TYR A 141 9.78 3.16 -19.06
N SER A 142 9.98 1.92 -18.61
CA SER A 142 11.23 1.18 -18.72
C SER A 142 10.97 -0.26 -19.18
N THR A 143 11.98 -0.89 -19.77
CA THR A 143 11.97 -2.30 -20.18
C THR A 143 12.92 -3.15 -19.34
N GLU A 144 13.49 -2.58 -18.28
CA GLU A 144 14.53 -3.21 -17.45
C GLU A 144 13.98 -4.32 -16.55
N CYS A 145 12.66 -4.32 -16.30
CA CYS A 145 11.99 -5.35 -15.53
C CYS A 145 10.79 -5.93 -16.28
N ALA A 146 10.75 -7.27 -16.40
CA ALA A 146 9.69 -8.00 -17.08
C ALA A 146 8.51 -8.39 -16.17
N SER A 147 8.75 -8.62 -14.87
CA SER A 147 7.69 -8.99 -13.93
C SER A 147 8.03 -8.65 -12.49
N ASN A 148 7.01 -8.45 -11.66
CA ASN A 148 7.16 -8.12 -10.24
C ASN A 148 8.01 -6.86 -10.03
N CYS A 149 7.83 -5.85 -10.87
CA CYS A 149 8.65 -4.63 -10.86
C CYS A 149 8.38 -3.75 -9.63
N SER A 150 9.15 -2.67 -9.49
CA SER A 150 9.14 -1.83 -8.30
C SER A 150 7.83 -1.06 -8.12
N PHE A 151 7.22 -0.58 -9.21
CA PHE A 151 6.09 0.34 -9.10
C PHE A 151 4.74 -0.36 -9.21
N VAL A 152 3.77 -0.23 -8.29
CA VAL A 152 3.78 0.39 -6.95
C VAL A 152 3.99 -0.65 -5.85
N SER A 153 4.22 -0.20 -4.61
CA SER A 153 4.40 -1.12 -3.48
C SER A 153 3.10 -1.82 -3.08
N GLY A 154 3.08 -3.15 -3.24
CA GLY A 154 1.97 -4.02 -2.80
C GLY A 154 1.82 -4.09 -1.28
N ASP A 155 2.92 -4.29 -0.56
CA ASP A 155 2.93 -4.38 0.91
C ASP A 155 2.44 -3.06 1.56
N ALA A 156 2.89 -1.91 1.03
CA ALA A 156 2.39 -0.60 1.46
C ALA A 156 0.89 -0.44 1.18
N SER A 157 0.44 -0.90 0.00
CA SER A 157 -0.98 -0.85 -0.39
C SER A 157 -1.88 -1.61 0.60
N VAL A 158 -1.43 -2.75 1.13
CA VAL A 158 -2.17 -3.50 2.17
C VAL A 158 -2.32 -2.67 3.45
N GLY A 159 -1.28 -1.97 3.88
CA GLY A 159 -1.38 -1.08 5.05
C GLY A 159 -2.29 0.11 4.81
N PHE A 160 -2.18 0.74 3.63
CA PHE A 160 -3.07 1.85 3.25
C PHE A 160 -4.54 1.42 3.08
N PHE A 161 -4.80 0.14 2.82
CA PHE A 161 -6.16 -0.40 2.69
C PHE A 161 -6.98 -0.28 3.98
N ILE A 162 -6.35 -0.10 5.15
CA ILE A 162 -7.04 0.24 6.41
C ILE A 162 -7.92 1.49 6.25
N ALA A 163 -7.62 2.39 5.30
CA ALA A 163 -8.45 3.54 4.98
C ALA A 163 -9.88 3.16 4.55
N SER A 164 -10.13 1.94 4.08
CA SER A 164 -11.49 1.44 3.79
C SER A 164 -12.43 1.59 4.99
N PHE A 165 -11.93 1.33 6.20
CA PHE A 165 -12.67 1.52 7.46
C PHE A 165 -12.94 2.99 7.77
N TYR A 166 -12.06 3.91 7.35
CA TYR A 166 -12.33 5.35 7.42
C TYR A 166 -13.48 5.75 6.49
N TYR A 167 -13.51 5.22 5.26
CA TYR A 167 -14.61 5.49 4.33
C TYR A 167 -15.95 4.96 4.83
N ILE A 168 -15.99 3.92 5.65
CA ILE A 168 -17.23 3.44 6.28
C ILE A 168 -17.57 4.26 7.54
N SER A 169 -16.69 4.23 8.55
CA SER A 169 -16.97 4.73 9.90
C SER A 169 -16.80 6.24 10.08
N LYS A 170 -16.11 6.89 9.14
CA LYS A 170 -15.70 8.32 9.17
C LYS A 170 -14.78 8.68 10.33
N ARG A 171 -14.25 7.69 11.06
CA ARG A 171 -13.33 7.89 12.18
C ARG A 171 -11.91 8.14 11.68
N LYS A 172 -11.38 9.34 11.97
CA LYS A 172 -10.01 9.74 11.58
C LYS A 172 -8.94 8.76 12.02
N PHE A 173 -9.17 8.03 13.12
CA PHE A 173 -8.28 6.96 13.59
C PHE A 173 -7.90 5.98 12.47
N TYR A 174 -8.85 5.46 11.68
CA TYR A 174 -8.54 4.51 10.62
C TYR A 174 -7.73 5.12 9.48
N PHE A 175 -7.95 6.40 9.20
CA PHE A 175 -7.16 7.11 8.21
C PHE A 175 -5.71 7.27 8.68
N PHE A 176 -5.49 7.73 9.91
CA PHE A 176 -4.13 7.83 10.46
C PHE A 176 -3.47 6.47 10.68
N ALA A 177 -4.22 5.45 11.11
CA ALA A 177 -3.73 4.09 11.18
C ALA A 177 -3.29 3.58 9.80
N SER A 178 -4.04 3.87 8.73
CA SER A 178 -3.64 3.53 7.36
C SER A 178 -2.35 4.22 6.94
N LEU A 179 -2.16 5.50 7.30
CA LEU A 179 -0.93 6.24 7.03
C LEU A 179 0.26 5.61 7.76
N VAL A 180 0.13 5.34 9.06
CA VAL A 180 1.19 4.76 9.88
C VAL A 180 1.55 3.35 9.40
N VAL A 181 0.56 2.46 9.25
CA VAL A 181 0.80 1.06 8.86
C VAL A 181 1.29 0.97 7.42
N GLY A 182 0.69 1.71 6.49
CA GLY A 182 1.11 1.72 5.09
C GLY A 182 2.51 2.29 4.90
N MET A 183 2.85 3.39 5.57
CA MET A 183 4.22 3.93 5.55
C MET A 183 5.20 2.99 6.23
N PHE A 184 4.84 2.38 7.37
CA PHE A 184 5.71 1.41 8.05
C PHE A 184 6.04 0.22 7.13
N LEU A 185 5.02 -0.45 6.58
CA LEU A 185 5.20 -1.57 5.65
C LEU A 185 5.97 -1.15 4.40
N GLY A 186 5.67 0.02 3.84
CA GLY A 186 6.40 0.57 2.70
C GLY A 186 7.87 0.82 3.01
N LEU A 187 8.18 1.53 4.09
CA LEU A 187 9.56 1.87 4.47
C LEU A 187 10.38 0.64 4.80
N THR A 188 9.78 -0.41 5.36
CA THR A 188 10.47 -1.70 5.51
C THR A 188 10.83 -2.34 4.17
N ARG A 189 10.09 -2.07 3.08
CA ARG A 189 10.45 -2.49 1.73
C ARG A 189 11.53 -1.62 1.10
N VAL A 190 11.55 -0.32 1.36
CA VAL A 190 12.68 0.54 0.97
C VAL A 190 13.95 0.09 1.68
N ALA A 191 13.86 -0.17 2.97
CA ALA A 191 14.97 -0.67 3.77
C ALA A 191 15.42 -2.09 3.38
N ALA A 192 14.61 -2.82 2.61
CA ALA A 192 14.97 -4.11 2.01
C ALA A 192 15.46 -4.00 0.55
N GLY A 193 15.55 -2.78 0.01
CA GLY A 193 15.92 -2.50 -1.38
C GLY A 193 14.90 -3.00 -2.41
N ALA A 194 13.63 -3.17 -2.01
CA ALA A 194 12.59 -3.73 -2.85
C ALA A 194 11.70 -2.68 -3.53
N HIS A 195 11.65 -1.46 -3.00
CA HIS A 195 10.84 -0.35 -3.51
C HIS A 195 11.55 0.98 -3.26
N PHE A 196 11.28 1.97 -4.10
CA PHE A 196 11.67 3.36 -3.86
C PHE A 196 10.62 4.10 -3.03
N LEU A 197 10.96 5.28 -2.51
CA LEU A 197 10.03 6.11 -1.75
C LEU A 197 8.82 6.52 -2.60
N SER A 198 9.04 6.86 -3.87
CA SER A 198 7.97 7.16 -4.83
C SER A 198 6.92 6.05 -4.92
N ASP A 199 7.34 4.79 -4.84
CA ASP A 199 6.46 3.62 -4.98
C ASP A 199 5.50 3.50 -3.79
N ILE A 200 5.94 3.93 -2.60
CA ILE A 200 5.11 3.99 -1.38
C ILE A 200 4.12 5.13 -1.48
N LEU A 201 4.58 6.33 -1.85
CA LEU A 201 3.72 7.51 -1.95
C LEU A 201 2.63 7.31 -3.00
N MET A 202 2.98 6.72 -4.15
CA MET A 202 2.02 6.38 -5.19
C MET A 202 1.08 5.26 -4.77
N ALA A 203 1.52 4.27 -3.97
CA ALA A 203 0.61 3.28 -3.38
C ALA A 203 -0.48 3.95 -2.52
N PHE A 204 -0.14 4.93 -1.68
CA PHE A 204 -1.14 5.69 -0.90
C PHE A 204 -2.16 6.40 -1.79
N ILE A 205 -1.68 7.07 -2.85
CA ILE A 205 -2.52 7.83 -3.78
C ILE A 205 -3.49 6.89 -4.51
N VAL A 206 -2.97 5.80 -5.10
CA VAL A 206 -3.77 4.79 -5.82
C VAL A 206 -4.82 4.18 -4.90
N VAL A 207 -4.44 3.74 -3.70
CA VAL A 207 -5.36 3.13 -2.75
C VAL A 207 -6.48 4.10 -2.36
N ASN A 208 -6.14 5.34 -2.00
CA ASN A 208 -7.16 6.32 -1.60
C ASN A 208 -8.07 6.74 -2.75
N LEU A 209 -7.54 6.85 -3.97
CA LEU A 209 -8.34 7.18 -5.15
C LEU A 209 -9.36 6.08 -5.45
N VAL A 210 -8.92 4.82 -5.50
CA VAL A 210 -9.79 3.66 -5.74
C VAL A 210 -10.85 3.56 -4.65
N LEU A 211 -10.47 3.63 -3.37
CA LEU A 211 -11.42 3.60 -2.26
C LEU A 211 -12.46 4.73 -2.33
N LYS A 212 -12.02 5.95 -2.67
CA LYS A 212 -12.92 7.10 -2.81
C LYS A 212 -13.90 6.90 -3.95
N ILE A 213 -13.44 6.47 -5.13
CA ILE A 213 -14.29 6.21 -6.30
C ILE A 213 -15.31 5.13 -5.98
N LEU A 214 -14.86 3.98 -5.44
CA LEU A 214 -15.75 2.88 -5.08
C LEU A 214 -16.76 3.29 -4.01
N HIS A 215 -16.35 4.08 -3.01
CA HIS A 215 -17.27 4.59 -2.01
C HIS A 215 -18.32 5.52 -2.64
N MET A 216 -17.93 6.41 -3.56
CA MET A 216 -18.87 7.30 -4.25
C MET A 216 -19.87 6.53 -5.11
N VAL A 217 -19.39 5.57 -5.92
CA VAL A 217 -20.24 4.74 -6.79
C VAL A 217 -21.18 3.88 -5.94
N TYR A 218 -20.63 3.10 -5.02
CA TYR A 218 -21.39 2.09 -4.28
C TYR A 218 -22.45 2.73 -3.37
N TYR A 219 -22.10 3.74 -2.57
CA TYR A 219 -23.06 4.41 -1.71
C TYR A 219 -23.95 5.42 -2.46
N GLY A 220 -23.49 5.94 -3.60
CA GLY A 220 -24.32 6.75 -4.50
C GLY A 220 -25.47 5.93 -5.08
N MET A 221 -25.19 4.74 -5.61
CA MET A 221 -26.20 3.81 -6.15
C MET A 221 -27.23 3.38 -5.08
N ILE A 222 -26.78 3.11 -3.86
CA ILE A 222 -27.68 2.73 -2.76
C ILE A 222 -28.63 3.86 -2.38
N LYS A 223 -28.15 5.11 -2.37
CA LYS A 223 -28.99 6.28 -2.09
C LYS A 223 -30.03 6.49 -3.19
N TRP A 224 -29.63 6.34 -4.46
CA TRP A 224 -30.53 6.50 -5.60
C TRP A 224 -31.67 5.47 -5.60
N LYS A 225 -31.40 4.20 -5.25
CA LYS A 225 -32.44 3.16 -5.13
C LYS A 225 -33.44 3.37 -3.98
N LYS A 226 -33.20 4.32 -3.07
CA LYS A 226 -34.05 4.62 -1.92
C LYS A 226 -34.83 5.93 -2.05
N ALA A 227 -34.55 6.70 -3.10
CA ALA A 227 -35.27 7.92 -3.48
C ALA A 227 -36.34 7.58 -4.50
#